data_AF-A0AAE1WRG6-F1
#
_entry.id   AF-A0AAE1WRG6-F1
#
_cell.length_a   1.000
_cell.length_b   1.000
_cell.length_c   1.000
_cell.angle_alpha   90.00
_cell.angle_beta   90.00
_cell.angle_gamma   90.00
#
_symmetry.space_group_name_H-M   'P 1'
#
loop_
_entity.id
_entity.type
_entity.pdbx_description
1 polymer ?
#
loop_
_entity_poly.entity_id
_entity_poly.type
_entity_poly.pdbx_seq_one_letter_code
_entity_poly.pdbx_strand_id
1 'polypeptide(L)'
;MSLPNNEELTTEQLLHAQAHVWNHLFRFINSISLKCAIQLRIPDIIHNHGKPMTLSQLLDAIPIPQVKSHFLYRLMRILLHSKFFVKIDVSDNDEHERYWLTPASLLLLRNAPLSVAPIVQLVLDPLMAKPFDHISEWLVSESRSTAFEMVHGRTLWELAGQEPGLNNLFNEATSSDSRVLAHVLLRDCKHVFEGIKFGRSGWHRDNG
;
A
#
# COMPACT_ATOMS: atom_id res chain seq x y z
N MET A 1 -27.43 -19.59 17.43
CA MET A 1 -26.07 -20.15 17.29
C MET A 1 -25.65 -20.64 18.66
N SER A 2 -25.43 -21.94 18.83
CA SER A 2 -25.01 -22.53 20.10
C SER A 2 -23.50 -22.76 20.10
N LEU A 3 -22.87 -22.53 21.26
CA LEU A 3 -21.45 -22.86 21.47
C LEU A 3 -21.28 -24.36 21.74
N PRO A 4 -20.05 -24.90 21.62
CA PRO A 4 -19.75 -26.22 22.15
C PRO A 4 -20.14 -26.22 23.64
N ASN A 5 -21.05 -27.11 24.05
CA ASN A 5 -21.75 -27.21 25.36
C ASN A 5 -23.23 -26.78 25.39
N ASN A 6 -23.88 -26.54 24.24
CA ASN A 6 -25.31 -26.18 24.14
C ASN A 6 -25.70 -24.86 24.84
N GLU A 7 -24.73 -24.01 25.19
CA GLU A 7 -25.03 -22.66 25.66
C GLU A 7 -25.44 -21.77 24.48
N GLU A 8 -26.57 -21.07 24.63
CA GLU A 8 -27.00 -20.05 23.68
C GLU A 8 -26.14 -18.78 23.82
N LEU A 9 -25.70 -18.23 22.69
CA LEU A 9 -25.02 -16.93 22.68
C LEU A 9 -25.97 -15.83 23.17
N THR A 10 -25.48 -14.99 24.08
CA THR A 10 -26.19 -13.77 24.45
C THR A 10 -26.26 -12.81 23.26
N THR A 11 -27.25 -11.90 23.25
CA THR A 11 -27.38 -10.87 22.21
C THR A 11 -26.11 -10.04 22.06
N GLU A 12 -25.46 -9.69 23.17
CA GLU A 12 -24.20 -8.94 23.19
C GLU A 12 -23.07 -9.72 22.50
N GLN A 13 -22.91 -11.00 22.83
CA GLN A 13 -21.90 -11.86 22.20
C GLN A 13 -22.15 -11.99 20.69
N LEU A 14 -23.40 -12.12 20.27
CA LEU A 14 -23.77 -12.20 18.85
C LEU A 14 -23.42 -10.90 18.10
N LEU A 15 -23.72 -9.74 18.68
CA LEU A 15 -23.40 -8.44 18.07
C LEU A 15 -21.89 -8.21 17.97
N HIS A 16 -21.13 -8.57 19.01
CA HIS A 16 -19.67 -8.50 18.96
C HIS A 16 -19.08 -9.43 17.90
N ALA A 17 -19.56 -10.67 17.81
CA ALA A 17 -19.14 -11.61 16.78
C ALA A 17 -19.47 -11.09 15.36
N GLN A 18 -20.67 -10.53 15.17
CA GLN A 18 -21.06 -9.93 13.89
C GLN A 18 -20.15 -8.75 13.51
N ALA A 19 -19.93 -7.82 14.44
CA ALA A 19 -19.03 -6.68 14.20
C ALA A 19 -17.60 -7.14 13.89
N HIS A 20 -17.12 -8.17 14.57
CA HIS A 20 -15.82 -8.77 14.29
C HIS A 20 -15.75 -9.31 12.85
N VAL A 21 -16.73 -10.12 12.43
CA VAL A 21 -16.81 -10.64 11.05
C VAL A 21 -16.85 -9.50 10.03
N TRP A 22 -17.68 -8.47 10.27
CA TRP A 22 -17.80 -7.33 9.35
C TRP A 22 -16.51 -6.53 9.24
N ASN A 23 -15.81 -6.29 10.35
CA ASN A 23 -14.53 -5.59 10.36
C ASN A 23 -13.44 -6.33 9.57
N HIS A 24 -13.47 -7.66 9.58
CA HIS A 24 -12.56 -8.48 8.76
C HIS A 24 -12.99 -8.49 7.29
N LEU A 25 -14.29 -8.71 7.02
CA LEU A 25 -14.86 -8.71 5.67
C LEU A 25 -14.56 -7.41 4.93
N PHE A 26 -14.70 -6.26 5.57
CA PHE A 26 -14.53 -4.96 4.93
C PHE A 26 -13.09 -4.42 4.97
N ARG A 27 -12.13 -5.16 5.55
CA ARG A 27 -10.74 -4.69 5.70
C ARG A 27 -10.05 -4.44 4.36
N PHE A 28 -10.38 -5.21 3.32
CA PHE A 28 -9.80 -5.02 1.97
C PHE A 28 -10.11 -3.64 1.38
N ILE A 29 -11.21 -3.00 1.79
CA ILE A 29 -11.59 -1.65 1.35
C ILE A 29 -10.50 -0.65 1.71
N ASN A 30 -9.82 -0.83 2.84
CA ASN A 30 -8.70 0.04 3.24
C ASN A 30 -7.53 -0.08 2.24
N SER A 31 -7.19 -1.31 1.83
CA SER A 31 -6.12 -1.56 0.85
C SER A 31 -6.45 -0.99 -0.53
N ILE A 32 -7.69 -1.18 -1.00
CA ILE A 32 -8.14 -0.62 -2.29
C ILE A 32 -8.24 0.90 -2.24
N SER A 33 -8.66 1.47 -1.12
CA SER A 33 -8.67 2.92 -0.89
C SER A 33 -7.24 3.49 -0.95
N LEU A 34 -6.27 2.79 -0.36
CA LEU A 34 -4.86 3.17 -0.43
C LEU A 34 -4.33 3.13 -1.86
N LYS A 35 -4.60 2.05 -2.60
CA LYS A 35 -4.27 1.95 -4.04
C LYS A 35 -4.87 3.11 -4.83
N CYS A 36 -6.14 3.41 -4.60
CA CYS A 36 -6.84 4.52 -5.25
C CYS A 36 -6.17 5.87 -4.94
N ALA A 37 -5.78 6.11 -3.68
CA ALA A 37 -5.09 7.33 -3.30
C ALA A 37 -3.75 7.53 -4.02
N ILE A 38 -2.97 6.45 -4.18
CA ILE A 38 -1.72 6.44 -4.94
C ILE A 38 -1.99 6.73 -6.42
N GLN A 39 -2.96 6.03 -7.02
CA GLN A 39 -3.30 6.18 -8.44
C GLN A 39 -3.83 7.58 -8.77
N LEU A 40 -4.61 8.18 -7.87
CA LEU A 40 -5.09 9.56 -7.97
C LEU A 40 -4.04 10.60 -7.54
N ARG A 41 -2.85 10.16 -7.11
CA ARG A 41 -1.72 11.01 -6.67
C ARG A 41 -2.09 11.94 -5.51
N ILE A 42 -3.02 11.54 -4.65
CA ILE A 42 -3.48 12.36 -3.51
C ILE A 42 -2.31 12.75 -2.60
N PRO A 43 -1.41 11.83 -2.19
CA PRO A 43 -0.26 12.20 -1.37
C PRO A 43 0.64 13.24 -2.04
N ASP A 44 0.95 13.05 -3.33
CA ASP A 44 1.80 13.97 -4.09
C ASP A 44 1.15 15.35 -4.25
N ILE A 45 -0.17 15.41 -4.50
CA ILE A 45 -0.91 16.67 -4.66
C ILE A 45 -0.83 17.49 -3.37
N ILE A 46 -1.14 16.87 -2.22
CA ILE A 46 -1.08 17.56 -0.92
C ILE A 46 0.37 17.96 -0.59
N HIS A 47 1.35 17.09 -0.87
CA HIS A 47 2.77 17.39 -0.67
C HIS A 47 3.23 18.60 -1.48
N ASN A 48 2.93 18.61 -2.78
CA ASN A 48 3.33 19.67 -3.70
C ASN A 48 2.58 20.98 -3.43
N HIS A 49 1.40 20.94 -2.82
CA HIS A 49 0.70 22.14 -2.36
C HIS A 49 1.44 22.86 -1.21
N GLY A 50 2.24 22.12 -0.43
CA GLY A 50 3.12 22.68 0.61
C GLY A 50 2.42 23.12 1.90
N LYS A 51 1.09 23.02 1.99
CA LYS A 51 0.30 23.37 3.18
C LYS A 51 -0.99 22.53 3.27
N PRO A 52 -1.67 22.48 4.44
CA PRO A 52 -2.93 21.76 4.57
C PRO A 52 -3.97 22.21 3.53
N MET A 53 -4.64 21.24 2.92
CA MET A 53 -5.44 21.41 1.70
C MET A 53 -6.90 21.07 1.95
N THR A 54 -7.85 21.93 1.54
CA THR A 54 -9.28 21.67 1.70
C THR A 54 -9.78 20.61 0.72
N LEU A 55 -10.96 20.03 0.99
CA LEU A 55 -11.61 19.13 0.04
C LEU A 55 -11.86 19.78 -1.33
N SER A 56 -12.28 21.06 -1.37
CA SER A 56 -12.51 21.77 -2.63
C SER A 56 -11.23 21.91 -3.44
N GLN A 57 -10.14 22.33 -2.79
CA GLN A 57 -8.84 22.42 -3.46
C GLN A 57 -8.40 21.06 -4.01
N LEU A 58 -8.67 19.98 -3.26
CA LEU A 58 -8.30 18.62 -3.68
C LEU A 58 -9.16 18.16 -4.88
N LEU A 59 -10.44 18.51 -4.90
CA LEU A 59 -11.32 18.29 -6.04
C LEU A 59 -10.85 19.03 -7.28
N ASP A 60 -10.38 20.27 -7.14
CA ASP A 60 -9.89 21.08 -8.25
C ASP A 60 -8.55 20.54 -8.81
N ALA A 61 -7.72 19.93 -7.96
CA ALA A 61 -6.42 19.39 -8.33
C ALA A 61 -6.49 17.98 -8.96
N ILE A 62 -7.56 17.22 -8.71
CA ILE A 62 -7.74 15.85 -9.22
C ILE A 62 -8.68 15.89 -10.43
N PRO A 63 -8.31 15.31 -11.58
CA PRO A 63 -9.15 15.32 -12.78
C PRO A 63 -10.32 14.32 -12.68
N ILE A 64 -11.23 14.53 -11.73
CA ILE A 64 -12.44 13.72 -11.57
C ILE A 64 -13.70 14.48 -12.01
N PRO A 65 -14.68 13.80 -12.63
CA PRO A 65 -15.97 14.41 -12.94
C PRO A 65 -16.66 14.92 -11.67
N GLN A 66 -17.26 16.11 -11.73
CA GLN A 66 -17.92 16.75 -10.58
C GLN A 66 -19.02 15.88 -9.94
N VAL A 67 -19.73 15.07 -10.74
CA VAL A 67 -20.74 14.10 -10.25
C VAL A 67 -20.14 13.04 -9.30
N LYS A 68 -18.82 12.80 -9.37
CA LYS A 68 -18.09 11.85 -8.52
C LYS A 68 -17.39 12.51 -7.33
N SER A 69 -17.53 13.82 -7.12
CA SER A 69 -16.89 14.56 -6.02
C SER A 69 -17.17 13.96 -4.64
N HIS A 70 -18.41 13.53 -4.39
CA HIS A 70 -18.80 12.89 -3.14
C HIS A 70 -18.08 11.57 -2.85
N PHE A 71 -17.59 10.85 -3.88
CA PHE A 71 -16.77 9.65 -3.68
C PHE A 71 -15.36 10.00 -3.19
N LEU A 72 -14.77 11.11 -3.66
CA LEU A 72 -13.49 11.58 -3.15
C LEU A 72 -13.59 11.94 -1.66
N TYR A 73 -14.67 12.61 -1.27
CA TYR A 73 -14.93 12.89 0.15
C TYR A 73 -14.95 11.60 1.00
N ARG A 74 -15.69 10.58 0.55
CA ARG A 74 -15.74 9.28 1.24
C ARG A 74 -14.38 8.59 1.29
N LEU A 75 -13.62 8.63 0.20
CA LEU A 75 -12.26 8.10 0.13
C LEU A 75 -11.35 8.78 1.17
N MET A 76 -11.36 10.11 1.23
CA MET A 76 -10.56 10.87 2.20
C MET A 76 -10.96 10.55 3.65
N ARG A 77 -12.25 10.35 3.94
CA ARG A 77 -12.70 9.91 5.27
C ARG A 77 -12.14 8.55 5.66
N ILE A 78 -12.09 7.58 4.73
CA ILE A 78 -11.49 6.26 4.98
C ILE A 78 -10.00 6.43 5.27
N LEU A 79 -9.27 7.17 4.43
CA LEU A 79 -7.83 7.36 4.56
C LEU A 79 -7.43 8.12 5.84
N LEU A 80 -8.25 9.09 6.27
CA LEU A 80 -8.13 9.76 7.57
C LEU A 80 -8.31 8.79 8.73
N HIS A 81 -9.36 7.96 8.67
CA HIS A 81 -9.62 6.97 9.72
C HIS A 81 -8.48 5.95 9.81
N SER A 82 -7.94 5.53 8.66
CA SER A 82 -6.75 4.67 8.53
C SER A 82 -5.42 5.37 8.79
N LYS A 83 -5.43 6.65 9.25
CA LYS A 83 -4.24 7.41 9.68
C LYS A 83 -3.19 7.70 8.60
N PHE A 84 -3.58 7.62 7.32
CA PHE A 84 -2.74 8.09 6.23
C PHE A 84 -2.74 9.62 6.12
N PHE A 85 -3.80 10.28 6.59
CA PHE A 85 -3.87 11.75 6.62
C PHE A 85 -4.33 12.20 8.01
N VAL A 86 -4.14 13.48 8.29
CA VAL A 86 -4.68 14.16 9.47
C VAL A 86 -5.53 15.36 9.05
N LYS A 87 -6.49 15.70 9.90
CA LYS A 87 -7.18 16.99 9.82
C LYS A 87 -6.38 18.03 10.58
N ILE A 88 -6.22 19.21 9.99
CA ILE A 88 -5.63 20.38 10.64
C ILE A 88 -6.74 21.41 10.78
N ASP A 89 -7.14 21.71 12.01
CA ASP A 89 -8.08 22.79 12.30
C ASP A 89 -7.32 24.11 12.24
N VAL A 90 -7.78 25.04 11.40
CA VAL A 90 -7.11 26.33 11.22
C VAL A 90 -7.98 27.45 11.76
N SER A 91 -7.95 27.65 13.09
CA SER A 91 -8.52 28.80 13.83
C SER A 91 -10.01 29.12 13.60
N ASP A 92 -10.61 29.86 14.55
CA ASP A 92 -12.07 30.08 14.67
C ASP A 92 -12.80 30.74 13.48
N ASN A 93 -12.10 31.14 12.41
CA ASN A 93 -12.68 31.82 11.25
C ASN A 93 -12.74 30.99 9.96
N ASP A 94 -12.16 29.79 9.92
CA ASP A 94 -12.10 28.94 8.72
C ASP A 94 -12.79 27.60 9.02
N GLU A 95 -14.08 27.49 8.66
CA GLU A 95 -14.92 26.29 8.91
C GLU A 95 -14.55 25.06 8.07
N HIS A 96 -13.51 25.15 7.24
CA HIS A 96 -13.22 24.12 6.25
C HIS A 96 -12.12 23.16 6.71
N GLU A 97 -12.50 21.88 6.83
CA GLU A 97 -11.56 20.79 7.12
C GLU A 97 -10.40 20.78 6.11
N ARG A 98 -9.16 20.80 6.63
CA ARG A 98 -7.94 20.72 5.81
C ARG A 98 -7.20 19.42 6.06
N TYR A 99 -6.78 18.77 4.99
CA TYR A 99 -6.04 17.52 5.02
C TYR A 99 -4.53 17.77 4.94
N TRP A 100 -3.77 17.03 5.74
CA TRP A 100 -2.31 17.03 5.71
C TRP A 100 -1.73 15.62 5.82
N LEU A 101 -0.47 15.50 5.41
CA LEU A 101 0.26 14.22 5.37
C LEU A 101 0.67 13.77 6.76
N THR A 102 0.72 12.45 6.94
CA THR A 102 1.34 11.76 8.08
C THR A 102 2.64 11.10 7.60
N PRO A 103 3.50 10.61 8.51
CA PRO A 103 4.65 9.80 8.12
C PRO A 103 4.27 8.61 7.21
N ALA A 104 3.10 8.01 7.43
CA ALA A 104 2.62 6.91 6.60
C ALA A 104 2.31 7.34 5.15
N SER A 105 1.67 8.51 4.93
CA SER A 105 1.44 9.00 3.56
C SER A 105 2.68 9.59 2.91
N LEU A 106 3.69 10.04 3.67
CA LEU A 106 4.99 10.41 3.11
C LEU A 106 5.70 9.23 2.44
N LEU A 107 5.52 8.02 2.96
CA LEU A 107 6.00 6.79 2.31
C LEU A 107 5.25 6.46 1.01
N LEU A 108 4.18 7.18 0.67
CA LEU A 108 3.41 6.95 -0.55
C LEU A 108 3.75 7.94 -1.68
N LEU A 109 4.62 8.90 -1.42
CA LEU A 109 5.02 9.89 -2.42
C LEU A 109 5.80 9.22 -3.55
N ARG A 110 5.45 9.50 -4.81
CA ARG A 110 5.98 8.76 -5.97
C ARG A 110 7.51 8.83 -6.09
N ASN A 111 8.06 10.00 -5.85
CA ASN A 111 9.48 10.29 -6.07
C ASN A 111 10.28 10.37 -4.75
N ALA A 112 9.68 9.97 -3.62
CA ALA A 112 10.40 9.95 -2.36
C ALA A 112 11.41 8.78 -2.32
N PRO A 113 12.63 8.99 -1.78
CA PRO A 113 13.65 7.95 -1.70
C PRO A 113 13.17 6.67 -1.00
N LEU A 114 12.33 6.83 0.02
CA LEU A 114 11.78 5.74 0.84
C LEU A 114 10.33 5.40 0.50
N SER A 115 9.88 5.75 -0.71
CA SER A 115 8.52 5.43 -1.15
C SER A 115 8.28 3.92 -1.18
N VAL A 116 7.17 3.47 -0.60
CA VAL A 116 6.65 2.09 -0.65
C VAL A 116 5.43 1.95 -1.57
N ALA A 117 5.04 3.04 -2.26
CA ALA A 117 3.95 3.03 -3.22
C ALA A 117 4.08 1.96 -4.34
N PRO A 118 5.29 1.64 -4.86
CA PRO A 118 5.43 0.56 -5.84
C PRO A 118 5.04 -0.82 -5.30
N ILE A 119 5.35 -1.11 -4.03
CA ILE A 119 4.98 -2.38 -3.38
C ILE A 119 3.46 -2.50 -3.27
N VAL A 120 2.78 -1.43 -2.84
CA VAL A 120 1.31 -1.40 -2.76
C VAL A 120 0.68 -1.65 -4.13
N GLN A 121 1.24 -1.04 -5.19
CA GLN A 121 0.77 -1.24 -6.54
C GLN A 121 1.01 -2.67 -7.05
N LEU A 122 2.17 -3.27 -6.75
CA LEU A 122 2.50 -4.65 -7.12
C LEU A 122 1.55 -5.64 -6.45
N VAL A 123 1.44 -5.61 -5.13
CA VAL A 123 0.65 -6.60 -4.36
C VAL A 123 -0.83 -6.54 -4.74
N LEU A 124 -1.34 -5.35 -5.04
CA LEU A 124 -2.72 -5.14 -5.42
C LEU A 124 -2.93 -5.13 -6.95
N ASP A 125 -1.92 -5.45 -7.75
CA ASP A 125 -2.07 -5.65 -9.18
C ASP A 125 -2.98 -6.87 -9.44
N PRO A 126 -3.88 -6.85 -10.44
CA PRO A 126 -4.77 -7.97 -10.71
C PRO A 126 -4.05 -9.31 -10.90
N LEU A 127 -2.84 -9.33 -11.48
CA LEU A 127 -2.06 -10.56 -11.66
C LEU A 127 -1.60 -11.13 -10.31
N MET A 128 -1.25 -10.27 -9.36
CA MET A 128 -0.82 -10.66 -8.02
C MET A 128 -2.00 -10.94 -7.09
N ALA A 129 -3.14 -10.28 -7.32
CA ALA A 129 -4.34 -10.39 -6.49
C ALA A 129 -5.19 -11.64 -6.82
N LYS A 130 -5.28 -12.01 -8.11
CA LYS A 130 -6.12 -13.12 -8.57
C LYS A 130 -5.86 -14.47 -7.86
N PRO A 131 -4.60 -14.86 -7.56
CA PRO A 131 -4.34 -16.09 -6.83
C PRO A 131 -5.04 -16.18 -5.46
N PHE A 132 -5.32 -15.05 -4.80
CA PHE A 132 -6.02 -15.05 -3.50
C PHE A 132 -7.47 -15.55 -3.61
N ASP A 133 -8.11 -15.42 -4.78
CA ASP A 133 -9.47 -15.92 -5.02
C ASP A 133 -9.51 -17.46 -5.13
N HIS A 134 -8.36 -18.09 -5.39
CA HIS A 134 -8.24 -19.53 -5.63
C HIS A 134 -7.45 -20.27 -4.54
N ILE A 135 -7.17 -19.62 -3.39
CA ILE A 135 -6.38 -20.25 -2.31
C ILE A 135 -7.06 -21.50 -1.77
N SER A 136 -8.39 -21.51 -1.63
CA SER A 136 -9.13 -22.69 -1.16
C SER A 136 -8.98 -23.89 -2.11
N GLU A 137 -9.11 -23.65 -3.42
CA GLU A 137 -8.92 -24.65 -4.47
C GLU A 137 -7.47 -25.16 -4.50
N TRP A 138 -6.51 -24.24 -4.37
CA TRP A 138 -5.09 -24.58 -4.34
C TRP A 138 -4.74 -25.46 -3.12
N LEU A 139 -5.25 -25.12 -1.94
CA LEU A 139 -4.98 -25.85 -0.69
C LEU A 139 -5.44 -27.31 -0.72
N VAL A 140 -6.53 -27.62 -1.43
CA VAL A 140 -7.07 -28.98 -1.54
C VAL A 140 -6.57 -29.72 -2.78
N SER A 141 -5.84 -29.03 -3.66
CA SER A 141 -5.27 -29.64 -4.86
C SER A 141 -4.07 -30.52 -4.53
N GLU A 142 -3.83 -31.55 -5.32
CA GLU A 142 -2.59 -32.36 -5.25
C GLU A 142 -1.38 -31.66 -5.91
N SER A 143 -1.59 -30.46 -6.47
CA SER A 143 -0.55 -29.73 -7.18
C SER A 143 0.57 -29.32 -6.24
N ARG A 144 1.82 -29.51 -6.67
CA ARG A 144 3.00 -28.97 -5.99
C ARG A 144 3.33 -27.53 -6.40
N SER A 145 2.59 -26.99 -7.37
CA SER A 145 2.76 -25.62 -7.83
C SER A 145 2.28 -24.63 -6.77
N THR A 146 2.76 -23.40 -6.85
CA THR A 146 2.21 -22.27 -6.08
C THR A 146 0.78 -21.95 -6.54
N ALA A 147 0.01 -21.24 -5.70
CA ALA A 147 -1.31 -20.73 -6.09
C ALA A 147 -1.23 -19.81 -7.32
N PHE A 148 -0.14 -19.04 -7.44
CA PHE A 148 0.12 -18.19 -8.61
C PHE A 148 0.24 -19.03 -9.88
N GLU A 149 1.09 -20.05 -9.86
CA GLU A 149 1.29 -20.96 -10.99
C GLU A 149 0.03 -21.74 -11.36
N MET A 150 -0.76 -22.15 -10.36
CA MET A 150 -2.03 -22.83 -10.60
C MET A 150 -3.01 -21.95 -11.38
N VAL A 151 -3.09 -20.65 -11.05
CA VAL A 151 -4.03 -19.71 -11.65
C VAL A 151 -3.57 -19.19 -13.02
N HIS A 152 -2.27 -18.98 -13.20
CA HIS A 152 -1.71 -18.38 -14.41
C HIS A 152 -1.04 -19.38 -15.35
N GLY A 153 -0.89 -20.64 -14.93
CA GLY A 153 -0.23 -21.71 -15.67
C GLY A 153 1.29 -21.51 -15.85
N ARG A 154 1.87 -20.52 -15.17
CA ARG A 154 3.26 -20.08 -15.31
C ARG A 154 3.77 -19.53 -14.00
N THR A 155 5.09 -19.60 -13.81
CA THR A 155 5.73 -18.97 -12.67
C THR A 155 5.64 -17.45 -12.76
N LEU A 156 5.77 -16.75 -11.62
CA LEU A 156 5.87 -15.29 -11.59
C LEU A 156 6.98 -14.78 -12.50
N TRP A 157 8.13 -15.48 -12.53
CA TRP A 157 9.32 -15.08 -13.30
C TRP A 157 9.12 -15.21 -14.80
N GLU A 158 8.48 -16.28 -15.25
CA GLU A 158 8.14 -16.46 -16.67
C GLU A 158 7.15 -15.40 -17.14
N LEU A 159 6.16 -15.07 -16.30
CA LEU A 159 5.18 -14.02 -16.61
C LEU A 159 5.84 -12.64 -16.65
N ALA A 160 6.67 -12.32 -15.65
CA ALA A 160 7.43 -11.07 -15.62
C ALA A 160 8.37 -10.95 -16.83
N GLY A 161 9.02 -12.04 -17.25
CA GLY A 161 9.86 -12.05 -18.45
C GLY A 161 9.11 -11.71 -19.75
N GLN A 162 7.79 -11.86 -19.78
CA GLN A 162 6.94 -11.64 -20.96
C GLN A 162 6.10 -10.37 -20.88
N GLU A 163 5.79 -9.91 -19.67
CA GLU A 163 4.99 -8.73 -19.39
C GLU A 163 5.87 -7.60 -18.84
N PRO A 164 6.36 -6.67 -19.68
CA PRO A 164 7.29 -5.63 -19.25
C PRO A 164 6.73 -4.77 -18.12
N GLY A 165 5.41 -4.55 -18.09
CA GLY A 165 4.74 -3.80 -17.03
C GLY A 165 4.89 -4.47 -15.66
N LEU A 166 4.68 -5.79 -15.60
CA LEU A 166 4.83 -6.56 -14.36
C LEU A 166 6.30 -6.60 -13.92
N ASN A 167 7.23 -6.81 -14.86
CA ASN A 167 8.67 -6.80 -14.56
C ASN A 167 9.13 -5.47 -13.98
N ASN A 168 8.73 -4.36 -14.62
CA ASN A 168 9.09 -3.02 -14.15
C ASN A 168 8.53 -2.78 -12.75
N LEU A 169 7.26 -3.12 -12.52
CA LEU A 169 6.61 -2.95 -11.23
C LEU A 169 7.27 -3.81 -10.14
N PHE A 170 7.64 -5.06 -10.46
CA PHE A 170 8.36 -5.96 -9.56
C PHE A 170 9.74 -5.39 -9.18
N ASN A 171 10.50 -4.91 -10.16
CA ASN A 171 11.82 -4.32 -9.94
C ASN A 171 11.73 -3.02 -9.12
N GLU A 172 10.75 -2.16 -9.41
CA GLU A 172 10.50 -0.94 -8.64
C GLU A 172 10.12 -1.24 -7.18
N ALA A 173 9.24 -2.22 -6.96
CA ALA A 173 8.83 -2.66 -5.63
C ALA A 173 9.99 -3.24 -4.82
N THR A 174 10.79 -4.13 -5.43
CA THR A 174 11.95 -4.75 -4.78
C THR A 174 13.03 -3.71 -4.45
N SER A 175 13.29 -2.78 -5.38
CA SER A 175 14.23 -1.67 -5.16
C SER A 175 13.74 -0.74 -4.03
N SER A 176 12.43 -0.44 -4.01
CA SER A 176 11.79 0.35 -2.96
C SER A 176 11.97 -0.26 -1.56
N ASP A 177 11.65 -1.54 -1.40
CA ASP A 177 11.79 -2.25 -0.12
C ASP A 177 13.25 -2.29 0.36
N SER A 178 14.17 -2.60 -0.57
CA SER A 178 15.61 -2.64 -0.30
C SER A 178 16.16 -1.31 0.21
N ARG A 179 15.69 -0.17 -0.33
CA ARG A 179 16.10 1.16 0.14
C ARG A 179 15.62 1.45 1.55
N VAL A 180 14.40 1.04 1.90
CA VAL A 180 13.86 1.20 3.27
C VAL A 180 14.68 0.36 4.25
N LEU A 181 14.92 -0.92 3.94
CA LEU A 181 15.71 -1.80 4.78
C LEU A 181 17.16 -1.29 4.94
N ALA A 182 17.81 -0.90 3.84
CA ALA A 182 19.15 -0.33 3.88
C ALA A 182 19.22 0.95 4.72
N HIS A 183 18.22 1.83 4.61
CA HIS A 183 18.15 3.05 5.42
C HIS A 183 18.10 2.75 6.93
N VAL A 184 17.31 1.76 7.34
CA VAL A 184 17.23 1.33 8.75
C VAL A 184 18.54 0.70 9.20
N LEU A 185 19.11 -0.23 8.42
CA LEU A 185 20.36 -0.92 8.75
C LEU A 185 21.53 0.07 8.88
N LEU A 186 21.65 1.04 7.99
CA LEU A 186 22.73 2.03 8.04
C LEU A 186 22.58 3.02 9.19
N ARG A 187 21.36 3.31 9.63
CA ARG A 187 21.09 4.24 10.73
C ARG A 187 21.27 3.55 12.09
N ASP A 188 20.66 2.38 12.27
CA ASP A 188 20.47 1.75 13.57
C ASP A 188 21.42 0.56 13.80
N CYS A 189 21.93 -0.04 12.72
CA CYS A 189 22.84 -1.20 12.76
C CYS A 189 24.22 -0.89 12.17
N LYS A 190 24.64 0.38 12.17
CA LYS A 190 25.92 0.82 11.59
C LYS A 190 27.12 -0.01 12.08
N HIS A 191 27.11 -0.37 13.36
CA HIS A 191 28.14 -1.20 14.00
C HIS A 191 28.32 -2.58 13.35
N VAL A 192 27.28 -3.15 12.73
CA VAL A 192 27.35 -4.43 12.01
C VAL A 192 28.24 -4.34 10.77
N PHE A 193 28.38 -3.13 10.21
CA PHE A 193 29.15 -2.87 9.00
C PHE A 193 30.55 -2.30 9.28
N GLU A 194 30.93 -2.13 10.55
CA GLU A 194 32.26 -1.66 10.93
C GLU A 194 33.31 -2.74 10.61
N GLY A 195 34.30 -2.40 9.78
CA GLY A 195 35.36 -3.32 9.35
C GLY A 195 35.17 -3.93 7.95
N ILE A 196 34.01 -3.74 7.32
CA ILE A 196 33.81 -4.14 5.93
C ILE A 196 34.54 -3.15 5.00
N LYS A 197 35.63 -3.61 4.39
CA LYS A 197 36.34 -2.86 3.35
C LYS A 197 35.70 -3.16 2.00
N PHE A 198 34.94 -2.21 1.45
CA PHE A 198 34.54 -2.29 0.04
C PHE A 198 35.80 -2.12 -0.81
N GLY A 199 36.24 -3.20 -1.47
CA GLY A 199 37.41 -3.18 -2.34
C GLY A 199 37.23 -2.13 -3.43
N ARG A 200 38.10 -1.11 -3.45
CA ARG A 200 38.24 -0.26 -4.63
C ARG A 200 38.80 -1.14 -5.74
N SER A 201 37.96 -1.61 -6.67
CA SER A 201 38.44 -2.21 -7.91
C SER A 201 39.14 -1.10 -8.69
N GLY A 202 40.47 -1.07 -8.57
CA GLY A 202 41.35 -0.24 -9.37
C GLY A 202 41.30 -0.72 -10.81
N TRP A 203 40.48 -0.07 -11.64
CA TRP A 203 40.66 -0.11 -13.09
C TRP A 203 41.85 0.78 -13.43
N HIS A 204 43.06 0.22 -13.32
CA HIS A 204 44.22 0.79 -14.00
C HIS A 204 43.98 0.65 -15.51
N ARG A 205 43.80 1.80 -16.19
CA ARG A 205 44.01 1.87 -17.63
C ARG A 205 45.51 1.92 -17.87
N ASP A 206 46.09 0.77 -18.15
CA ASP A 206 47.38 0.70 -18.83
C ASP A 206 47.11 0.93 -20.32
N ASN A 207 47.45 2.13 -20.81
CA ASN A 207 47.70 2.35 -22.22
C ASN A 207 49.20 2.57 -22.40
N GLY A 208 49.83 1.63 -23.10
CA GLY A 208 51.16 1.83 -23.70
C GLY A 208 51.10 2.73 -24.92
#